data_AF-A0A151AGX2-F1
#
_entry.id   AF-A0A151AGX2-F1
#
_cell.length_a   1.000
_cell.length_b   1.000
_cell.length_c   1.000
_cell.angle_alpha   90.00
_cell.angle_beta   90.00
_cell.angle_gamma   90.00
#
_symmetry.space_group_name_H-M   'P 1'
#
loop_
_entity.id
_entity.type
_entity.pdbx_description
1 polymer ?
#
loop_
_entity_poly.entity_id
_entity_poly.type
_entity_poly.pdbx_seq_one_letter_code
_entity_poly.pdbx_strand_id
1 'polypeptide(L)' 'MVGPMSDEERRAGYQRLYTGFVVLVGLSAGLMALSGGATLAQAALVTGVGLALGGALIWWLLWTA' A
#
# COMPACT_ATOMS: atom_id res chain seq x y z
N MET A 1 -2.70 31.19 12.93
CA MET A 1 -2.06 29.89 12.70
C MET A 1 -3.06 28.82 13.09
N VAL A 2 -3.26 27.78 12.29
CA VAL A 2 -4.09 26.64 12.73
C VAL A 2 -3.40 25.98 13.92
N GLY A 3 -4.18 25.55 14.91
CA GLY A 3 -3.64 24.84 16.08
C GLY A 3 -2.95 23.52 15.65
N PRO A 4 -2.10 22.95 16.52
CA PRO A 4 -1.46 21.67 16.23
C PRO A 4 -2.54 20.61 15.94
N MET A 5 -2.34 19.85 14.86
CA MET A 5 -3.20 18.74 14.47
C MET A 5 -3.26 17.71 15.61
N SER A 6 -4.46 17.22 15.92
CA SER A 6 -4.61 16.19 16.95
C SER A 6 -3.96 14.87 16.51
N ASP A 7 -3.53 14.06 17.47
CA ASP A 7 -2.88 12.78 17.18
C ASP A 7 -3.79 11.81 16.41
N GLU A 8 -5.11 11.91 16.64
CA GLU A 8 -6.11 11.08 15.97
C GLU A 8 -6.27 11.46 14.49
N GLU A 9 -6.35 12.76 14.18
CA GLU A 9 -6.35 13.26 12.80
C GLU A 9 -5.06 12.87 12.07
N ARG A 10 -3.92 12.96 12.76
CA ARG A 10 -2.62 12.57 12.22
C ARG A 10 -2.55 11.08 11.89
N ARG A 11 -3.05 10.23 12.79
CA ARG A 11 -3.14 8.76 12.58
C ARG A 11 -4.04 8.41 11.40
N ALA A 12 -5.22 9.01 11.31
CA ALA A 12 -6.14 8.79 10.20
C ALA A 12 -5.54 9.22 8.85
N GLY A 13 -4.82 10.35 8.84
CA GLY A 13 -4.09 10.83 7.66
C GLY A 13 -2.99 9.87 7.20
N TYR A 14 -2.17 9.39 8.14
CA TYR A 14 -1.13 8.41 7.84
C TYR A 14 -1.68 7.09 7.35
N GLN A 15 -2.76 6.58 7.96
CA GLN A 15 -3.37 5.33 7.54
C GLN A 15 -3.86 5.38 6.08
N ARG A 16 -4.46 6.51 5.65
CA ARG A 16 -4.85 6.72 4.24
C ARG A 16 -3.65 6.78 3.32
N LEU A 17 -2.59 7.48 3.71
CA LEU A 17 -1.37 7.61 2.92
C LEU A 17 -0.69 6.25 2.73
N TYR A 18 -0.53 5.47 3.80
CA TYR A 18 0.08 4.14 3.73
C TYR A 18 -0.72 3.20 2.84
N THR A 19 -2.04 3.19 3.00
CA THR A 19 -2.93 2.37 2.17
C THR A 19 -2.80 2.75 0.69
N GLY A 20 -2.87 4.05 0.37
CA GLY A 20 -2.71 4.53 -1.00
C GLY A 20 -1.35 4.18 -1.60
N PHE A 21 -0.28 4.32 -0.82
CA PHE A 21 1.07 3.95 -1.25
C PHE A 21 1.19 2.46 -1.57
N VAL A 22 0.70 1.57 -0.70
CA VAL A 22 0.72 0.12 -0.94
C VAL A 22 -0.07 -0.25 -2.19
N VAL A 23 -1.25 0.36 -2.39
CA VAL A 23 -2.06 0.13 -3.60
C VAL A 23 -1.31 0.55 -4.87
N LEU A 24 -0.72 1.76 -4.86
CA LEU A 24 0.04 2.27 -6.00
C LEU A 24 1.24 1.38 -6.33
N VAL A 25 2.01 0.97 -5.33
CA VAL A 25 3.19 0.12 -5.52
C VAL A 25 2.78 -1.27 -6.03
N GLY A 26 1.75 -1.88 -5.44
CA GLY A 26 1.26 -3.19 -5.86
C GLY A 26 0.77 -3.20 -7.31
N LEU A 27 -0.03 -2.20 -7.70
CA LEU A 27 -0.51 -2.05 -9.07
C LEU A 27 0.65 -1.77 -10.05
N SER A 28 1.62 -0.94 -9.65
CA SER A 28 2.81 -0.65 -10.45
C SER A 28 3.61 -1.91 -10.75
N ALA A 29 3.82 -2.78 -9.75
CA ALA A 29 4.50 -4.05 -9.95
C ALA A 29 3.77 -4.96 -10.96
N GLY A 30 2.43 -5.02 -10.90
CA GLY A 30 1.63 -5.77 -11.87
C GLY A 30 1.74 -5.23 -13.29
N LEU A 31 1.66 -3.90 -13.46
CA LEU A 31 1.83 -3.26 -14.75
C LEU A 31 3.24 -3.49 -15.32
N MET A 32 4.28 -3.36 -14.48
CA MET A 32 5.65 -3.67 -14.89
C MET A 32 5.81 -5.13 -15.32
N ALA A 33 5.16 -6.07 -14.63
CA ALA A 33 5.17 -7.48 -15.01
C ALA A 33 4.56 -7.69 -16.40
N LEU A 34 3.42 -7.04 -16.71
CA LEU A 34 2.81 -7.08 -18.04
C LEU A 34 3.74 -6.47 -19.10
N SER A 35 4.37 -5.32 -18.81
CA SER A 35 5.36 -4.70 -19.70
C SER A 35 6.58 -5.59 -19.95
N GLY A 36 6.94 -6.44 -18.98
CA GLY A 36 7.99 -7.44 -19.09
C GLY A 36 7.59 -8.74 -19.81
N GLY A 37 6.36 -8.84 -20.33
CA GLY A 37 5.87 -10.02 -21.04
C GLY A 37 5.30 -11.12 -20.14
N ALA A 38 5.05 -10.84 -18.86
CA ALA A 38 4.35 -11.78 -17.99
C ALA A 38 2.90 -11.97 -18.46
N THR A 39 2.36 -13.16 -18.22
CA THR A 39 0.94 -13.43 -18.47
C THR A 39 0.05 -12.64 -17.52
N LEU A 40 -1.23 -12.46 -17.87
CA LEU A 40 -2.19 -11.77 -17.00
C LEU A 40 -2.31 -12.44 -15.61
N ALA A 41 -2.24 -13.77 -15.56
CA ALA A 41 -2.27 -14.52 -14.31
C ALA A 41 -1.03 -14.22 -13.44
N GLN A 42 0.16 -14.14 -14.04
CA GLN A 42 1.39 -13.79 -13.33
C GLN A 42 1.38 -12.35 -12.82
N ALA A 43 0.91 -11.40 -13.64
CA ALA A 43 0.78 -10.01 -13.21
C ALA A 43 -0.22 -9.83 -12.06
N ALA A 44 -1.36 -10.53 -12.11
CA ALA A 44 -2.35 -10.54 -11.03
C ALA A 44 -1.76 -11.15 -9.75
N LEU A 45 -0.96 -12.21 -9.87
CA LEU A 45 -0.29 -12.85 -8.74
C LEU A 45 0.75 -11.91 -8.11
N VAL A 46 1.59 -11.26 -8.90
CA VAL A 46 2.57 -10.28 -8.41
C VAL A 46 1.88 -9.10 -7.72
N THR A 47 0.82 -8.57 -8.33
CA THR A 47 0.00 -7.50 -7.73
C THR A 47 -0.58 -7.96 -6.40
N GLY A 48 -1.21 -9.15 -6.36
CA GLY A 48 -1.85 -9.70 -5.17
C GLY A 48 -0.86 -9.95 -4.04
N VAL A 49 0.31 -10.52 -4.34
CA VAL A 49 1.38 -10.74 -3.36
C VAL A 49 1.94 -9.40 -2.85
N GLY A 50 2.16 -8.42 -3.73
CA GLY A 50 2.61 -7.09 -3.34
C GLY A 50 1.63 -6.39 -2.40
N LEU A 51 0.33 -6.46 -2.71
CA LEU A 51 -0.73 -5.91 -1.85
C LEU A 51 -0.85 -6.66 -0.52
N ALA A 52 -0.74 -7.99 -0.53
CA ALA A 52 -0.79 -8.80 0.68
C ALA A 52 0.37 -8.49 1.62
N LEU A 53 1.59 -8.39 1.09
CA LEU A 53 2.79 -8.06 1.87
C LEU A 53 2.75 -6.62 2.39
N GLY A 54 2.36 -5.66 1.54
CA GLY A 54 2.21 -4.26 1.96
C GLY A 54 1.09 -4.07 2.99
N GLY A 55 -0.03 -4.77 2.83
CA GLY A 55 -1.12 -4.78 3.79
C GLY A 55 -0.72 -5.42 5.12
N ALA A 56 0.00 -6.53 5.09
CA ALA A 56 0.56 -7.16 6.28
C ALA A 56 1.54 -6.22 7.02
N LEU A 57 2.36 -5.47 6.29
CA LEU A 57 3.26 -4.47 6.86
C LEU A 57 2.49 -3.32 7.52
N ILE A 58 1.45 -2.78 6.87
CA ILE A 58 0.59 -1.75 7.48
C ILE A 58 -0.07 -2.28 8.74
N TRP A 59 -0.62 -3.50 8.68
CA TRP A 59 -1.25 -4.13 9.83
C TRP A 59 -0.27 -4.28 11.00
N TRP A 60 0.94 -4.75 10.73
CA TRP A 60 2.00 -4.85 11.73
C TRP A 60 2.36 -3.48 12.32
N LEU A 61 2.54 -2.46 11.48
CA LEU A 61 2.87 -1.11 11.93
C LEU A 61 1.79 -0.54 12.85
N LEU A 62 0.52 -0.68 12.47
CA LEU A 62 -0.62 -0.21 13.26
C LEU A 62 -0.81 -1.01 14.56
N TRP A 63 -0.43 -2.28 14.57
CA TRP A 63 -0.45 -3.09 15.78
C TRP A 63 0.63 -2.66 16.79
N THR A 64 1.79 -2.19 16.31
CA THR A 64 2.92 -1.78 17.15
C THR A 64 2.92 -0.31 17.57
N ALA A 65 2.03 0.53 17.04
CA ALA A 65 2.02 1.99 17.20
C ALA A 65 0.90 2.52 18.13
#